data_AF-A0A4R9GYD3-F1
#
_entry.id   AF-A0A4R9GYD3-F1
#
_cell.length_a   1.000
_cell.length_b   1.000
_cell.length_c   1.000
_cell.angle_alpha   90.00
_cell.angle_beta   90.00
_cell.angle_gamma   90.00
#
_symmetry.space_group_name_H-M   'P 1'
#
loop_
_entity.id
_entity.type
_entity.pdbx_description
1 polymer ?
#
loop_
_entity_poly.entity_id
_entity_poly.type
_entity_poly.pdbx_seq_one_letter_code
_entity_poly.pdbx_strand_id
1 'polypeptide(L)' 'MRTFLDFVHTEKANHPQFMLSIQKEDPNLLQNWFQTIGYDVSTWECSKVIETFKTTASHKTKDARTSNIH' A
#
# COMPACT_ATOMS: atom_id res chain seq x y z
N MET A 1 3.98 18.47 -9.00
CA MET A 1 3.47 17.09 -9.07
C MET A 1 3.81 16.41 -7.75
N ARG A 2 2.81 15.87 -7.04
CA ARG A 2 3.08 15.05 -5.85
C ARG A 2 3.31 13.62 -6.31
N THR A 3 4.40 13.01 -5.85
CA THR A 3 4.78 11.66 -6.26
C THR A 3 4.23 10.63 -5.29
N PHE A 4 4.12 9.39 -5.75
CA PHE A 4 3.71 8.27 -4.90
C PHE A 4 4.63 8.09 -3.68
N LEU A 5 5.94 8.33 -3.81
CA LEU A 5 6.89 8.28 -2.68
C LEU A 5 6.52 9.30 -1.58
N ASP A 6 6.13 10.51 -1.98
CA ASP A 6 5.67 11.55 -1.07
C ASP A 6 4.43 11.08 -0.28
N PHE A 7 3.52 10.37 -0.96
CA PHE A 7 2.35 9.77 -0.34
C PHE A 7 2.70 8.67 0.70
N VAL A 8 3.60 7.74 0.38
CA VAL A 8 3.99 6.66 1.32
C VAL A 8 4.59 7.21 2.60
N HIS A 9 5.31 8.32 2.49
CA HIS A 9 5.94 8.99 3.62
C HIS A 9 4.95 9.83 4.44
N THR A 10 3.72 10.01 3.97
CA THR A 10 2.66 10.75 4.71
C THR A 10 1.76 9.79 5.49
N GLU A 11 1.13 10.29 6.56
CA GLU A 11 0.16 9.55 7.40
C GLU A 11 -1.06 9.00 6.62
N LYS A 12 -1.19 9.33 5.33
CA LYS A 12 -2.25 8.85 4.44
C LYS A 12 -2.15 7.37 4.10
N ALA A 13 -1.01 6.70 4.36
CA ALA A 13 -0.88 5.25 4.21
C ALA A 13 -1.83 4.45 5.14
N ASN A 14 -2.34 5.08 6.20
CA ASN A 14 -3.34 4.48 7.10
C ASN A 14 -4.79 4.81 6.70
N HIS A 15 -5.01 5.43 5.54
CA HIS A 15 -6.36 5.80 5.12
C HIS A 15 -7.21 4.55 4.84
N PRO A 16 -8.48 4.48 5.30
CA PRO A 16 -9.31 3.30 5.13
C PRO A 16 -9.47 2.87 3.67
N GLN A 17 -9.63 3.83 2.74
CA GLN A 17 -9.72 3.54 1.30
C GLN A 17 -8.42 3.00 0.72
N PHE A 18 -7.25 3.48 1.19
CA PHE A 18 -5.97 2.93 0.78
C PHE A 18 -5.86 1.47 1.23
N MET A 19 -6.04 1.21 2.53
CA MET A 19 -6.00 -0.14 3.11
C MET A 19 -6.99 -1.10 2.46
N LEU A 20 -8.20 -0.64 2.13
CA LEU A 20 -9.20 -1.44 1.43
C LEU A 20 -8.78 -1.77 0.00
N SER A 21 -8.12 -0.84 -0.70
CA SER A 21 -7.56 -1.09 -2.04
C SER A 21 -6.46 -2.15 -2.00
N ILE A 22 -5.57 -2.10 -0.99
CA ILE A 22 -4.53 -3.10 -0.77
C ILE A 22 -5.15 -4.47 -0.46
N GLN A 23 -6.15 -4.54 0.42
CA GLN A 23 -6.81 -5.80 0.80
C GLN A 23 -7.59 -6.45 -0.34
N LYS A 24 -8.22 -5.64 -1.20
CA LYS A 24 -8.93 -6.12 -2.40
C LYS A 24 -8.01 -6.45 -3.56
N GLU A 25 -6.73 -6.11 -3.46
CA GLU A 25 -5.75 -6.29 -4.53
C GLU A 25 -6.20 -5.64 -5.85
N ASP A 26 -6.92 -4.53 -5.76
CA ASP A 26 -7.51 -3.86 -6.91
C ASP A 26 -6.70 -2.59 -7.24
N PRO A 27 -5.84 -2.62 -8.27
CA PRO A 27 -5.02 -1.47 -8.64
C PRO A 27 -5.84 -0.32 -9.24
N ASN A 28 -7.03 -0.59 -9.79
CA ASN A 28 -7.90 0.46 -10.33
C ASN A 28 -8.57 1.24 -9.19
N LEU A 29 -8.96 0.56 -8.12
CA LEU A 29 -9.50 1.18 -6.91
C LEU A 29 -8.45 2.12 -6.28
N LEU A 30 -7.21 1.64 -6.20
CA LEU A 30 -6.09 2.41 -5.67
C LEU A 30 -5.79 3.63 -6.55
N GLN A 31 -5.77 3.44 -7.88
CA GLN A 31 -5.55 4.51 -8.85
C GLN A 31 -6.64 5.59 -8.77
N ASN A 32 -7.91 5.20 -8.76
CA ASN A 32 -9.04 6.13 -8.61
C ASN A 32 -8.92 6.95 -7.34
N TRP A 33 -8.51 6.32 -6.24
CA TRP A 33 -8.30 7.02 -4.99
C TRP A 33 -7.17 8.04 -5.07
N PHE A 34 -6.03 7.67 -5.65
CA PHE A 34 -4.91 8.59 -5.89
C PHE A 34 -5.31 9.79 -6.77
N GLN A 35 -6.06 9.55 -7.84
CA GLN A 35 -6.58 10.62 -8.68
C GLN A 35 -7.52 11.56 -7.91
N THR A 36 -8.36 11.01 -7.02
CA THR A 36 -9.27 11.78 -6.17
C THR A 36 -8.52 12.73 -5.22
N ILE A 37 -7.35 12.33 -4.74
CA ILE A 37 -6.50 13.17 -3.85
C ILE A 37 -5.50 14.05 -4.62
N GLY A 38 -5.56 14.06 -5.96
CA GLY A 38 -4.76 14.91 -6.84
C GLY A 38 -3.34 14.39 -7.11
N TYR A 39 -3.16 13.07 -7.09
CA TYR A 39 -1.92 12.40 -7.48
C TYR A 39 -2.10 11.76 -8.86
N ASP A 40 -1.11 11.96 -9.73
CA ASP A 40 -1.05 11.31 -11.03
C ASP A 40 -0.25 10.02 -10.86
N VAL A 41 -0.93 8.88 -10.94
CA VAL A 41 -0.33 7.56 -10.79
C VAL A 41 -0.85 6.61 -11.86
N SER A 42 0.03 5.72 -12.30
CA SER A 42 -0.29 4.68 -13.26
C SER A 42 -0.85 3.44 -12.55
N THR A 43 -1.66 2.66 -13.26
CA THR A 43 -2.15 1.35 -12.77
C THR A 43 -0.98 0.41 -12.44
N TRP A 44 0.11 0.49 -13.20
CA TRP A 44 1.34 -0.29 -12.94
C TRP A 44 2.00 0.09 -11.60
N GLU A 45 2.07 1.39 -11.29
CA GLU A 45 2.57 1.85 -9.99
C GLU A 45 1.67 1.31 -8.88
N CYS A 46 0.34 1.43 -9.01
CA CYS A 46 -0.61 0.89 -8.05
C CYS A 46 -0.43 -0.63 -7.82
N SER A 47 -0.21 -1.42 -8.87
CA SER A 47 0.10 -2.85 -8.74
C SER A 47 1.36 -3.11 -7.93
N LYS A 48 2.43 -2.33 -8.17
CA LYS A 48 3.69 -2.43 -7.41
C LYS A 48 3.51 -2.08 -5.93
N VAL A 49 2.61 -1.15 -5.62
CA VAL A 49 2.28 -0.77 -4.24
C VAL A 49 1.58 -1.91 -3.52
N ILE A 50 0.56 -2.51 -4.15
CA ILE A 50 -0.15 -3.66 -3.61
C ILE A 50 0.83 -4.81 -3.35
N GLU A 51 1.71 -5.11 -4.32
CA GLU A 51 2.76 -6.14 -4.21
C GLU A 51 3.72 -5.86 -3.03
N THR A 52 4.18 -4.62 -2.89
CA THR A 52 5.12 -4.21 -1.83
C THR A 52 4.46 -4.28 -0.45
N PHE A 53 3.23 -3.78 -0.30
CA PHE A 53 2.48 -3.82 0.96
C PHE A 53 2.13 -5.26 1.36
N LYS A 54 1.79 -6.13 0.41
CA LYS A 54 1.60 -7.57 0.69
C LYS A 54 2.89 -8.22 1.21
N THR A 55 4.02 -7.92 0.59
CA THR A 55 5.32 -8.49 1.00
C THR A 55 5.72 -8.01 2.40
N THR A 56 5.55 -6.72 2.70
CA THR A 56 5.85 -6.15 4.03
C THR A 56 4.87 -6.62 5.11
N ALA A 57 3.57 -6.69 4.82
CA ALA A 57 2.58 -7.23 5.76
C ALA A 57 2.82 -8.73 6.03
N SER A 58 3.19 -9.49 4.99
CA SER A 58 3.52 -10.92 5.11
C SER A 58 4.83 -11.15 5.90
N HIS A 59 5.79 -10.23 5.79
CA HIS A 59 6.98 -10.25 6.67
C HIS A 59 6.67 -9.87 8.12
N LYS A 60 5.70 -8.97 8.37
CA LYS A 60 5.28 -8.64 9.75
C LYS A 60 4.68 -9.84 10.50
N THR A 61 4.05 -10.77 9.78
CA THR A 61 3.50 -12.00 10.39
C THR A 61 4.55 -13.10 10.59
N LYS A 62 5.68 -13.07 9.87
CA LYS A 62 6.78 -14.03 10.06
C LYS A 62 7.73 -13.63 11.19
N ASP A 63 7.91 -12.35 11.45
CA ASP A 63 8.74 -11.91 12.58
C ASP A 63 8.04 -12.14 13.93
N ALA A 64 6.70 -12.04 13.99
CA ALA A 64 5.94 -12.36 15.20
C ALA A 64 5.87 -13.88 15.53
N ARG A 65 6.35 -14.76 14.65
CA ARG A 65 6.35 -16.22 14.88
C ARG A 65 7.72 -16.84 15.12
N THR A 66 8.78 -16.03 15.25
CA THR A 66 10.13 -16.54 15.55
C THR A 66 10.78 -15.76 16.68
N SER A 67 10.10 -15.70 17.82
CA SER A 67 10.72 -15.44 19.12
C SER A 67 10.09 -16.37 20.15
N ASN A 68 10.32 -17.66 19.96
CA ASN A 68 10.27 -18.63 21.06
C ASN A 68 11.15 -19.82 20.70
N ILE A 69 12.47 -19.62 20.80
CA ILE A 69 13.43 -20.72 20.91
C ILE A 69 13.92 -20.65 22.37
N HIS A 70 13.40 -21.56 23.20
CA HIS A 70 14.05 -22.04 24.41
C HIS A 70 14.06 -23.56 24.35
#